data_AF-A0A7L5XXL5-F1
#
_entry.id   AF-A0A7L5XXL5-F1
#
_cell.length_a   1.000
_cell.length_b   1.000
_cell.length_c   1.000
_cell.angle_alpha   90.00
_cell.angle_beta   90.00
_cell.angle_gamma   90.00
#
_symmetry.space_group_name_H-M   'P 1'
#
loop_
_entity.id
_entity.type
_entity.pdbx_description
1 polymer ?
#
loop_
_entity_poly.entity_id
_entity_poly.type
_entity_poly.pdbx_seq_one_letter_code
_entity_poly.pdbx_strand_id
1 'polypeptide(L)'
;MAETFLTLAAGDRREALAVAADRSGRPLHLLEKDVWVVWILATLFGSDVGEHLVFKGGTSLSKAYRVIRRFSEDVDLTYDIRAIAPDLVGENGEALPKNRSEEKRWSKAVRHRLPEWVDGTIRPLLASAIDAQSLPATLRVESDKLFVDYEATAAGSGYVAPSVMLEFGARSTGEPASPRDVVCDAAGLIEGVEFPTARPRVMHAERTFWEKATAMHVFCLQERLRGERFARHWHDVVRLDDAGIATTAMSDRDLANAVARHKSMFFAEKAADGEVIDYEAAVGGKLQLAPMGEARAALATDYARMVEDGLLLEDAEPFEALIERCADVAERANRAAE
;
A
#
# COMPACT_ATOMS: atom_id res chain seq x y z
N MET A 1 25.80 24.18 -7.89
CA MET A 1 25.10 23.48 -6.80
C MET A 1 23.85 22.91 -7.40
N ALA A 2 23.47 21.69 -7.07
CA ALA A 2 22.21 21.17 -7.57
C ALA A 2 21.05 21.91 -6.89
N GLU A 3 19.98 22.12 -7.63
CA GLU A 3 18.78 22.81 -7.16
C GLU A 3 17.72 21.79 -6.74
N THR A 4 17.10 21.99 -5.59
CA THR A 4 16.02 21.13 -5.10
C THR A 4 14.79 21.30 -6.00
N PHE A 5 14.31 20.20 -6.59
CA PHE A 5 13.25 20.22 -7.59
C PHE A 5 12.00 21.00 -7.14
N LEU A 6 11.50 20.75 -5.92
CA LEU A 6 10.26 21.36 -5.43
C LEU A 6 10.37 22.87 -5.18
N THR A 7 11.59 23.41 -5.05
CA THR A 7 11.83 24.85 -4.86
C THR A 7 12.06 25.61 -6.17
N LEU A 8 12.20 24.89 -7.29
CA LEU A 8 12.29 25.50 -8.63
C LEU A 8 11.00 26.24 -8.99
N ALA A 9 11.07 27.22 -9.89
CA ALA A 9 9.88 27.86 -10.44
C ALA A 9 9.02 26.85 -11.22
N ALA A 10 7.70 27.10 -11.32
CA ALA A 10 6.77 26.18 -11.96
C ALA A 10 7.13 25.83 -13.42
N GLY A 11 7.69 26.80 -14.17
CA GLY A 11 8.21 26.59 -15.52
C GLY A 11 9.37 25.62 -15.55
N ASP A 12 10.39 25.84 -14.71
CA ASP A 12 11.58 24.99 -14.63
C ASP A 12 11.24 23.58 -14.16
N ARG A 13 10.32 23.43 -13.19
CA ARG A 13 9.79 22.12 -12.78
C ARG A 13 9.14 21.38 -13.94
N ARG A 14 8.32 22.08 -14.73
CA ARG A 14 7.65 21.50 -15.91
C ARG A 14 8.67 21.05 -16.96
N GLU A 15 9.67 21.88 -17.26
CA GLU A 15 10.72 21.56 -18.23
C GLU A 15 11.55 20.36 -17.79
N ALA A 16 11.97 20.34 -16.51
CA ALA A 16 12.65 19.22 -15.90
C ALA A 16 11.83 17.92 -16.02
N LEU A 17 10.55 17.96 -15.63
CA LEU A 17 9.66 16.80 -15.75
C LEU A 17 9.42 16.37 -17.20
N ALA A 18 9.40 17.30 -18.17
CA ALA A 18 9.28 16.97 -19.59
C ALA A 18 10.50 16.20 -20.10
N VAL A 19 11.71 16.59 -19.69
CA VAL A 19 12.95 15.85 -19.99
C VAL A 19 12.92 14.47 -19.34
N ALA A 20 12.50 14.37 -18.08
CA ALA A 20 12.37 13.07 -17.41
C ALA A 20 11.30 12.18 -18.06
N ALA A 21 10.18 12.76 -18.52
CA ALA A 21 9.13 12.03 -19.23
C ALA A 21 9.63 11.44 -20.55
N ASP A 22 10.34 12.23 -21.35
CA ASP A 22 10.96 11.78 -22.61
C ASP A 22 11.96 10.62 -22.37
N ARG A 23 12.80 10.74 -21.34
CA ARG A 23 13.82 9.73 -21.00
C ARG A 23 13.26 8.45 -20.40
N SER A 24 12.19 8.54 -19.60
CA SER A 24 11.63 7.39 -18.87
C SER A 24 10.44 6.73 -19.58
N GLY A 25 9.84 7.40 -20.57
CA GLY A 25 8.57 7.00 -21.17
C GLY A 25 7.36 7.21 -20.25
N ARG A 26 7.53 7.78 -19.06
CA ARG A 26 6.45 7.98 -18.09
C ARG A 26 5.74 9.32 -18.32
N PRO A 27 4.40 9.38 -18.16
CA PRO A 27 3.69 10.64 -18.27
C PRO A 27 4.16 11.66 -17.21
N LEU A 28 4.35 12.90 -17.66
CA LEU A 28 4.86 14.01 -16.87
C LEU A 28 4.11 14.19 -15.52
N HIS A 29 2.79 14.18 -15.55
CA HIS A 29 1.96 14.35 -14.35
C HIS A 29 2.13 13.22 -13.32
N LEU A 30 2.51 12.00 -13.75
CA LEU A 30 2.79 10.90 -12.83
C LEU A 30 4.17 11.06 -12.18
N LEU A 31 5.16 11.55 -12.94
CA LEU A 31 6.47 11.89 -12.39
C LEU A 31 6.34 13.00 -11.35
N GLU A 32 5.51 14.02 -11.61
CA GLU A 32 5.24 15.08 -10.63
C GLU A 32 4.60 14.53 -9.35
N LYS A 33 3.55 13.70 -9.48
CA LYS A 33 2.89 13.08 -8.32
C LYS A 33 3.87 12.22 -7.52
N ASP A 34 4.74 11.49 -8.20
CA ASP A 34 5.76 10.67 -7.56
C ASP A 34 6.75 11.50 -6.73
N VAL A 35 7.13 12.68 -7.20
CA VAL A 35 7.95 13.61 -6.40
C VAL A 35 7.25 13.98 -5.09
N TRP A 36 5.96 14.29 -5.14
CA TRP A 36 5.17 14.59 -3.95
C TRP A 36 5.05 13.40 -3.00
N VAL A 37 4.85 12.19 -3.53
CA VAL A 37 4.84 10.96 -2.70
C VAL A 37 6.16 10.79 -1.95
N VAL A 38 7.30 10.93 -2.64
CA VAL A 38 8.62 10.76 -2.01
C VAL A 38 8.91 11.89 -1.03
N TRP A 39 8.51 13.13 -1.32
CA TRP A 39 8.61 14.25 -0.38
C TRP A 39 7.79 14.00 0.89
N ILE A 40 6.53 13.55 0.77
CA ILE A 40 5.68 13.22 1.94
C ILE A 40 6.33 12.11 2.78
N LEU A 41 6.83 11.04 2.14
CA LEU A 41 7.54 9.98 2.85
C LEU A 41 8.79 10.51 3.56
N ALA A 42 9.56 11.40 2.93
CA ALA A 42 10.73 12.02 3.54
C ALA A 42 10.35 12.86 4.77
N THR A 43 9.29 13.67 4.67
CA THR A 43 8.80 14.51 5.76
C THR A 43 8.27 13.67 6.94
N LEU A 44 7.44 12.67 6.66
CA LEU A 44 6.86 11.83 7.72
C LEU A 44 7.93 11.00 8.42
N PHE A 45 8.77 10.28 7.67
CA PHE A 45 9.76 9.38 8.23
C PHE A 45 11.04 10.08 8.71
N GLY A 46 11.23 11.35 8.37
CA GLY A 46 12.27 12.22 8.94
C GLY A 46 11.87 12.89 10.25
N SER A 47 10.66 12.66 10.75
CA SER A 47 10.14 13.23 12.00
C SER A 47 9.94 12.16 13.08
N ASP A 48 9.68 12.59 14.32
CA ASP A 48 9.48 11.68 15.46
C ASP A 48 8.32 10.69 15.25
N VAL A 49 7.28 11.05 14.47
CA VAL A 49 6.19 10.10 14.17
C VAL A 49 6.65 8.94 13.28
N GLY A 50 7.74 9.13 12.53
CA GLY A 50 8.32 8.14 11.63
C GLY A 50 8.76 6.86 12.33
N GLU A 51 9.11 6.92 13.61
CA GLU A 51 9.51 5.76 14.41
C GLU A 51 8.36 4.74 14.54
N HIS A 52 7.12 5.24 14.60
CA HIS A 52 5.90 4.46 14.81
C HIS A 52 5.08 4.26 13.53
N LEU A 53 5.58 4.74 12.38
CA LEU A 53 4.97 4.54 11.08
C LEU A 53 5.59 3.37 10.34
N VAL A 54 4.76 2.66 9.57
CA VAL A 54 5.19 1.66 8.58
C VAL A 54 4.51 1.93 7.25
N PHE A 55 5.31 2.11 6.21
CA PHE A 55 4.85 2.22 4.83
C PHE A 55 4.53 0.83 4.27
N LYS A 56 3.33 0.67 3.69
CA LYS A 56 2.83 -0.63 3.23
C LYS A 56 2.02 -0.52 1.93
N GLY A 57 1.32 -1.59 1.60
CA GLY A 57 0.39 -1.62 0.47
C GLY A 57 1.08 -1.67 -0.89
N GLY A 58 0.33 -1.37 -1.95
CA GLY A 58 0.83 -1.43 -3.33
C GLY A 58 2.00 -0.47 -3.54
N THR A 59 1.87 0.78 -3.12
CA THR A 59 2.90 1.80 -3.34
C THR A 59 4.23 1.44 -2.69
N SER A 60 4.24 0.73 -1.56
CA SER A 60 5.48 0.22 -0.98
C SER A 60 6.17 -0.84 -1.86
N LEU A 61 5.39 -1.74 -2.49
CA LEU A 61 5.93 -2.76 -3.40
C LEU A 61 6.48 -2.13 -4.68
N SER A 62 5.89 -1.04 -5.19
CA SER A 62 6.39 -0.35 -6.38
C SER A 62 7.61 0.51 -6.07
N LYS A 63 7.57 1.31 -5.00
CA LYS A 63 8.62 2.29 -4.70
C LYS A 63 9.83 1.71 -3.98
N ALA A 64 9.61 0.87 -2.97
CA ALA A 64 10.69 0.37 -2.11
C ALA A 64 11.24 -0.98 -2.57
N TYR A 65 10.39 -1.86 -3.12
CA TYR A 65 10.80 -3.17 -3.63
C TYR A 65 11.00 -3.20 -5.14
N ARG A 66 10.33 -2.30 -5.89
CA ARG A 66 10.36 -2.27 -7.37
C ARG A 66 9.94 -3.58 -8.02
N VAL A 67 9.11 -4.35 -7.32
CA VAL A 67 8.63 -5.66 -7.79
C VAL A 67 7.31 -5.57 -8.55
N ILE A 68 6.58 -4.47 -8.40
CA ILE A 68 5.35 -4.22 -9.17
C ILE A 68 5.50 -2.94 -10.00
N ARG A 69 5.05 -2.98 -11.25
CA ARG A 69 5.12 -1.87 -12.21
C ARG A 69 3.74 -1.41 -12.61
N ARG A 70 3.03 -0.90 -11.61
CA ARG A 70 1.68 -0.39 -11.75
C ARG A 70 1.57 0.89 -10.95
N PHE A 71 0.82 1.83 -11.48
CA PHE A 71 0.65 3.11 -10.83
C PHE A 71 -0.17 2.96 -9.54
N SER A 72 0.23 3.67 -8.49
CA SER A 72 -0.48 3.72 -7.22
C SER A 72 -0.37 5.14 -6.69
N GLU A 73 -1.52 5.78 -6.55
CA GLU A 73 -1.69 7.20 -6.19
C GLU A 73 -1.66 7.45 -4.68
N ASP A 74 -1.81 6.37 -3.92
CA ASP A 74 -2.13 6.40 -2.51
C ASP A 74 -0.90 6.02 -1.69
N VAL A 75 -0.74 6.63 -0.52
CA VAL A 75 0.29 6.27 0.44
C VAL A 75 -0.38 5.57 1.62
N ASP A 76 -0.31 4.24 1.61
CA ASP A 76 -0.82 3.39 2.70
C ASP A 76 0.20 3.33 3.85
N LEU A 77 -0.22 3.80 5.01
CA LEU A 77 0.59 3.82 6.23
C LEU A 77 -0.12 3.05 7.33
N THR A 78 0.65 2.37 8.19
CA THR A 78 0.14 1.97 9.50
C THR A 78 0.85 2.74 10.59
N TYR A 79 0.08 3.31 11.52
CA TYR A 79 0.58 3.82 12.78
C TYR A 79 0.48 2.72 13.83
N ASP A 80 1.57 2.48 14.56
CA ASP A 80 1.68 1.38 15.49
C ASP A 80 0.57 1.42 16.56
N ILE A 81 -0.20 0.34 16.67
CA ILE A 81 -1.27 0.22 17.66
C ILE A 81 -0.74 0.40 19.10
N ARG A 82 0.52 0.03 19.37
CA ARG A 82 1.18 0.25 20.66
C ARG A 82 1.37 1.74 20.97
N ALA A 83 1.55 2.56 19.95
CA ALA A 83 1.72 4.01 20.09
C ALA A 83 0.38 4.75 20.21
N ILE A 84 -0.65 4.33 19.46
CA ILE A 84 -1.96 4.99 19.52
C ILE A 84 -2.83 4.53 20.71
N ALA A 85 -2.61 3.30 21.17
CA ALA A 85 -3.39 2.68 22.23
C ALA A 85 -2.54 1.92 23.27
N PRO A 86 -1.53 2.58 23.87
CA PRO A 86 -0.65 1.94 24.85
C PRO A 86 -1.42 1.41 26.07
N ASP A 87 -2.47 2.12 26.50
CA ASP A 87 -3.36 1.73 27.59
C ASP A 87 -4.17 0.46 27.33
N LEU A 88 -4.40 0.12 26.06
CA LEU A 88 -5.14 -1.07 25.66
C LEU A 88 -4.22 -2.26 25.42
N VAL A 89 -3.08 -2.03 24.76
CA VAL A 89 -2.12 -3.08 24.42
C VAL A 89 -1.36 -3.56 25.65
N GLY A 90 -0.94 -2.64 26.54
CA GLY A 90 -0.07 -2.94 27.67
C GLY A 90 1.27 -3.54 27.23
N GLU A 91 1.85 -4.40 28.06
CA GLU A 91 3.13 -5.09 27.76
C GLU A 91 2.97 -6.32 26.84
N ASN A 92 1.80 -6.54 26.22
CA ASN A 92 1.59 -7.69 25.35
C ASN A 92 2.45 -7.56 24.08
N GLY A 93 3.48 -8.40 23.96
CA GLY A 93 4.43 -8.37 22.85
C GLY A 93 3.83 -8.56 21.46
N GLU A 94 2.70 -9.28 21.32
CA GLU A 94 2.05 -9.49 20.02
C GLU A 94 1.09 -8.38 19.58
N ALA A 95 0.75 -7.45 20.48
CA ALA A 95 -0.23 -6.39 20.21
C ALA A 95 -1.58 -6.90 19.63
N LEU A 96 -2.06 -8.03 20.14
CA LEU A 96 -3.34 -8.63 19.81
C LEU A 96 -4.28 -8.66 21.04
N PRO A 97 -5.58 -8.39 20.87
CA PRO A 97 -6.57 -8.54 21.94
C PRO A 97 -6.82 -10.04 22.22
N LYS A 98 -7.14 -10.39 23.47
CA LYS A 98 -7.28 -11.81 23.87
C LYS A 98 -8.58 -12.46 23.43
N ASN A 99 -9.59 -11.66 23.13
CA ASN A 99 -10.92 -12.12 22.71
C ASN A 99 -11.69 -11.04 21.93
N ARG A 100 -12.85 -11.43 21.38
CA ARG A 100 -13.73 -10.56 20.58
C ARG A 100 -14.23 -9.32 21.32
N SER A 101 -14.45 -9.40 22.63
CA SER A 101 -14.91 -8.24 23.40
C SER A 101 -13.81 -7.19 23.54
N GLU A 102 -12.57 -7.64 23.76
CA GLU A 102 -11.41 -6.74 23.76
C GLU A 102 -11.11 -6.17 22.38
N GLU A 103 -11.22 -6.98 21.32
CA GLU A 103 -11.08 -6.49 19.95
C GLU A 103 -12.05 -5.36 19.64
N LYS A 104 -13.35 -5.52 19.96
CA LYS A 104 -14.34 -4.46 19.78
C LYS A 104 -13.98 -3.19 20.54
N ARG A 105 -13.46 -3.33 21.77
CA ARG A 105 -12.99 -2.20 22.59
C ARG A 105 -11.81 -1.49 21.92
N TRP A 106 -10.82 -2.23 21.43
CA TRP A 106 -9.65 -1.70 20.75
C TRP A 106 -10.01 -1.02 19.43
N SER A 107 -10.78 -1.70 18.57
CA SER A 107 -11.27 -1.15 17.30
C SER A 107 -12.08 0.12 17.49
N LYS A 108 -12.92 0.20 18.55
CA LYS A 108 -13.66 1.42 18.89
C LYS A 108 -12.74 2.55 19.32
N ALA A 109 -11.74 2.28 20.16
CA ALA A 109 -10.78 3.29 20.60
C ALA A 109 -9.94 3.81 19.43
N VAL A 110 -9.40 2.92 18.60
CA VAL A 110 -8.62 3.30 17.41
C VAL A 110 -9.44 4.15 16.44
N ARG A 111 -10.71 3.79 16.19
CA ARG A 111 -11.60 4.57 15.31
C ARG A 111 -11.80 6.01 15.78
N HIS A 112 -11.72 6.27 17.09
CA HIS A 112 -11.84 7.61 17.64
C HIS A 112 -10.50 8.35 17.68
N ARG A 113 -9.42 7.69 18.12
CA ARG A 113 -8.10 8.29 18.31
C ARG A 113 -7.36 8.56 17.00
N LEU A 114 -7.59 7.74 15.97
CA LEU A 114 -6.85 7.86 14.71
C LEU A 114 -7.17 9.18 13.98
N PRO A 115 -8.43 9.58 13.76
CA PRO A 115 -8.72 10.88 13.16
C PRO A 115 -8.17 12.06 13.97
N GLU A 116 -8.26 12.01 15.31
CA GLU A 116 -7.72 13.05 16.20
C GLU A 116 -6.19 13.15 16.08
N TRP A 117 -5.51 12.01 15.98
CA TRP A 117 -4.06 11.98 15.75
C TRP A 117 -3.68 12.49 14.36
N VAL A 118 -4.44 12.14 13.31
CA VAL A 118 -4.19 12.66 11.95
C VAL A 118 -4.34 14.18 11.91
N ASP A 119 -5.43 14.74 12.46
CA ASP A 119 -5.67 16.19 12.44
C ASP A 119 -4.79 16.96 13.43
N GLY A 120 -4.48 16.37 14.59
CA GLY A 120 -3.69 17.01 15.64
C GLY A 120 -2.17 16.86 15.51
N THR A 121 -1.69 15.86 14.76
CA THR A 121 -0.25 15.55 14.64
C THR A 121 0.23 15.59 13.20
N ILE A 122 -0.36 14.77 12.32
CA ILE A 122 0.13 14.64 10.94
C ILE A 122 -0.13 15.89 10.10
N ARG A 123 -1.34 16.45 10.19
CA ARG A 123 -1.70 17.65 9.43
C ARG A 123 -0.83 18.86 9.82
N PRO A 124 -0.61 19.21 11.10
CA PRO A 124 0.31 20.28 11.47
C PRO A 124 1.76 20.03 11.05
N LEU A 125 2.23 18.78 11.14
CA LEU A 125 3.57 18.40 10.69
C LEU A 125 3.76 18.70 9.20
N LEU A 126 2.84 18.22 8.35
CA LEU A 126 2.91 18.47 6.91
C LEU A 126 2.69 19.96 6.58
N ALA A 127 1.78 20.65 7.26
CA ALA A 127 1.53 22.08 7.05
C ALA A 127 2.80 22.90 7.36
N SER A 128 3.43 22.63 8.50
CA SER A 128 4.69 23.28 8.87
C SER A 128 5.81 23.01 7.86
N ALA A 129 5.88 21.80 7.30
CA ALA A 129 6.88 21.45 6.30
C ALA A 129 6.63 22.13 4.96
N ILE A 130 5.35 22.26 4.54
CA ILE A 130 4.92 23.01 3.35
C ILE A 130 5.29 24.49 3.52
N ASP A 131 4.92 25.11 4.65
CA ASP A 131 5.17 26.53 4.93
C ASP A 131 6.68 26.84 4.99
N ALA A 132 7.44 26.02 5.70
CA ALA A 132 8.89 26.21 5.86
C ALA A 132 9.66 26.15 4.53
N GLN A 133 9.15 25.39 3.55
CA GLN A 133 9.74 25.25 2.22
C GLN A 133 9.02 26.12 1.17
N SER A 134 7.99 26.88 1.56
CA SER A 134 7.15 27.68 0.66
C SER A 134 6.60 26.87 -0.52
N LEU A 135 6.16 25.63 -0.25
CA LEU A 135 5.69 24.73 -1.30
C LEU A 135 4.26 25.06 -1.73
N PRO A 136 3.93 24.94 -3.03
CA PRO A 136 2.60 25.25 -3.54
C PRO A 136 1.64 24.08 -3.33
N ALA A 137 1.33 23.78 -2.07
CA ALA A 137 0.42 22.71 -1.69
C ALA A 137 -0.47 23.12 -0.51
N THR A 138 -1.64 22.49 -0.42
CA THR A 138 -2.59 22.65 0.67
C THR A 138 -3.00 21.29 1.21
N LEU A 139 -3.53 21.28 2.44
CA LEU A 139 -3.97 20.07 3.10
C LEU A 139 -5.49 20.04 3.20
N ARG A 140 -6.08 18.90 2.85
CA ARG A 140 -7.52 18.63 2.98
C ARG A 140 -7.72 17.33 3.75
N VAL A 141 -8.59 17.35 4.75
CA VAL A 141 -8.95 16.16 5.53
C VAL A 141 -10.35 15.73 5.13
N GLU A 142 -10.52 14.46 4.78
CA GLU A 142 -11.83 13.86 4.54
C GLU A 142 -11.95 12.56 5.33
N SER A 143 -12.80 12.58 6.36
CA SER A 143 -12.96 11.46 7.29
C SER A 143 -11.62 11.05 7.95
N ASP A 144 -11.11 9.86 7.66
CA ASP A 144 -9.86 9.30 8.16
C ASP A 144 -8.69 9.44 7.16
N LYS A 145 -8.88 10.22 6.09
CA LYS A 145 -7.89 10.43 5.02
C LYS A 145 -7.37 11.86 5.01
N LEU A 146 -6.08 11.99 4.75
CA LEU A 146 -5.42 13.28 4.57
C LEU A 146 -4.93 13.39 3.13
N PHE A 147 -5.24 14.50 2.48
CA PHE A 147 -4.85 14.80 1.11
C PHE A 147 -3.85 15.94 1.11
N VAL A 148 -2.79 15.78 0.32
CA VAL A 148 -1.85 16.84 -0.04
C VAL A 148 -2.19 17.27 -1.47
N ASP A 149 -2.95 18.35 -1.60
CA ASP A 149 -3.38 18.91 -2.88
C ASP A 149 -2.32 19.92 -3.34
N TYR A 150 -1.64 19.64 -4.46
CA TYR A 150 -0.52 20.46 -4.94
C TYR A 150 -0.86 21.18 -6.26
N GLU A 151 -0.24 22.33 -6.49
CA GLU A 151 -0.34 23.03 -7.76
C GLU A 151 0.48 22.32 -8.85
N ALA A 152 -0.22 21.56 -9.70
CA ALA A 152 0.40 20.82 -10.79
C ALA A 152 1.00 21.74 -11.86
N THR A 153 2.19 21.37 -12.33
CA THR A 153 2.88 22.06 -13.43
C THR A 153 2.49 21.50 -14.80
N ALA A 154 1.88 20.32 -14.84
CA ALA A 154 1.15 19.82 -16.02
C ALA A 154 -0.12 19.07 -15.63
N ALA A 155 -1.17 19.27 -16.44
CA ALA A 155 -2.37 18.45 -16.37
C ALA A 155 -2.23 17.19 -17.25
N GLY A 156 -2.63 16.04 -16.72
CA GLY A 156 -2.87 14.83 -17.51
C GLY A 156 -4.21 14.91 -18.27
N SER A 157 -4.74 13.77 -18.69
CA SER A 157 -6.06 13.64 -19.32
C SER A 157 -7.25 13.89 -18.37
N GLY A 158 -6.99 14.26 -17.11
CA GLY A 158 -7.98 14.44 -16.05
C GLY A 158 -8.24 13.20 -15.17
N TYR A 159 -7.63 12.05 -15.49
CA TYR A 159 -7.83 10.80 -14.75
C TYR A 159 -7.10 10.76 -13.39
N VAL A 160 -5.94 11.43 -13.29
CA VAL A 160 -5.13 11.50 -12.06
C VAL A 160 -5.22 12.90 -11.49
N ALA A 161 -5.80 13.02 -10.29
CA ALA A 161 -5.87 14.28 -9.59
C ALA A 161 -4.48 14.67 -9.04
N PRO A 162 -4.13 15.98 -9.03
CA PRO A 162 -2.89 16.49 -8.46
C PRO A 162 -2.98 16.55 -6.93
N SER A 163 -3.19 15.38 -6.35
CA SER A 163 -3.44 15.18 -4.93
C SER A 163 -2.86 13.83 -4.52
N VAL A 164 -2.08 13.80 -3.46
CA VAL A 164 -1.62 12.54 -2.85
C VAL A 164 -2.51 12.23 -1.66
N MET A 165 -3.17 11.07 -1.69
CA MET A 165 -3.98 10.57 -0.59
C MET A 165 -3.11 9.78 0.39
N LEU A 166 -3.18 10.12 1.67
CA LEU A 166 -2.58 9.41 2.77
C LEU A 166 -3.68 8.63 3.51
N GLU A 167 -3.56 7.31 3.51
CA GLU A 167 -4.47 6.41 4.23
C GLU A 167 -3.74 5.80 5.42
N PHE A 168 -4.25 6.05 6.63
CA PHE A 168 -3.68 5.53 7.86
C PHE A 168 -4.52 4.39 8.43
N GLY A 169 -3.87 3.28 8.76
CA GLY A 169 -4.44 2.22 9.61
C GLY A 169 -3.74 2.20 10.97
N ALA A 170 -4.44 1.88 12.06
CA ALA A 170 -3.81 1.78 13.38
C ALA A 170 -4.27 0.59 14.23
N ARG A 171 -4.64 -0.50 13.54
CA ARG A 171 -5.02 -1.78 14.15
C ARG A 171 -3.91 -2.85 14.08
N SER A 172 -2.70 -2.47 13.67
CA SER A 172 -1.57 -3.38 13.52
C SER A 172 -0.27 -2.69 13.89
N THR A 173 0.78 -3.47 14.20
CA THR A 173 2.13 -2.94 14.39
C THR A 173 2.84 -2.64 13.07
N GLY A 174 2.38 -3.23 11.97
CA GLY A 174 3.04 -3.16 10.65
C GLY A 174 4.28 -4.04 10.50
N GLU A 175 4.66 -4.79 11.54
CA GLU A 175 5.90 -5.58 11.59
C GLU A 175 5.74 -6.98 10.98
N PRO A 176 6.76 -7.59 10.38
CA PRO A 176 8.12 -7.09 10.27
C PRO A 176 8.23 -5.98 9.22
N ALA A 177 9.06 -4.99 9.53
CA ALA A 177 9.32 -3.84 8.68
C ALA A 177 10.77 -3.39 8.84
N SER A 178 11.39 -2.98 7.75
CA SER A 178 12.80 -2.55 7.69
C SER A 178 12.94 -1.22 6.96
N PRO A 179 13.88 -0.34 7.35
CA PRO A 179 14.19 0.86 6.57
C PRO A 179 14.59 0.50 5.13
N ARG A 180 14.03 1.19 4.14
CA ARG A 180 14.39 1.05 2.72
C ARG A 180 14.49 2.40 2.05
N ASP A 181 15.44 2.54 1.14
CA ASP A 181 15.60 3.77 0.37
C ASP A 181 14.51 3.85 -0.71
N VAL A 182 13.88 5.02 -0.79
CA VAL A 182 12.87 5.37 -1.77
C VAL A 182 13.31 6.65 -2.47
N VAL A 183 13.34 6.61 -3.81
CA VAL A 183 13.75 7.72 -4.67
C VAL A 183 12.67 8.01 -5.71
N CYS A 184 12.64 9.24 -6.22
CA CYS A 184 11.74 9.59 -7.31
C CYS A 184 12.07 8.81 -8.58
N ASP A 185 11.06 8.56 -9.41
CA ASP A 185 11.22 7.89 -10.70
C ASP A 185 11.97 8.77 -11.71
N ALA A 186 11.95 10.09 -11.50
CA ALA A 186 12.76 11.06 -12.24
C ALA A 186 14.21 11.21 -11.70
N ALA A 187 14.55 10.57 -10.57
CA ALA A 187 15.85 10.71 -9.94
C ALA A 187 16.97 10.22 -10.87
N GLY A 188 18.01 11.05 -11.03
CA GLY A 188 19.15 10.76 -11.91
C GLY A 188 18.87 10.93 -13.41
N LEU A 189 17.65 11.30 -13.81
CA LEU A 189 17.32 11.55 -15.22
C LEU A 189 17.63 12.99 -15.65
N ILE A 190 17.96 13.89 -14.73
CA ILE A 190 18.18 15.32 -15.00
C ILE A 190 19.44 15.74 -14.27
N GLU A 191 20.40 16.29 -15.01
CA GLU A 191 21.64 16.80 -14.42
C GLU A 191 21.38 18.13 -13.71
N GLY A 192 21.97 18.31 -12.52
CA GLY A 192 21.85 19.55 -11.75
C GLY A 192 20.55 19.73 -10.95
N VAL A 193 19.61 18.78 -11.03
CA VAL A 193 18.35 18.80 -10.27
C VAL A 193 18.36 17.70 -9.22
N GLU A 194 18.17 18.08 -7.96
CA GLU A 194 18.03 17.16 -6.82
C GLU A 194 16.56 16.88 -6.53
N PHE A 195 16.19 15.60 -6.61
CA PHE A 195 14.86 15.11 -6.24
C PHE A 195 14.84 14.66 -4.78
N PRO A 196 13.69 14.75 -4.09
CA PRO A 196 13.57 14.24 -2.74
C PRO A 196 13.89 12.74 -2.68
N THR A 197 14.43 12.32 -1.54
CA THR A 197 14.66 10.91 -1.21
C THR A 197 14.13 10.65 0.18
N ALA A 198 13.68 9.44 0.45
CA ALA A 198 13.12 9.03 1.72
C ALA A 198 13.70 7.68 2.16
N ARG A 199 13.74 7.44 3.47
CA ARG A 199 14.14 6.15 4.03
C ARG A 199 13.08 5.59 4.99
N PRO A 200 11.85 5.36 4.51
CA PRO A 200 10.76 4.89 5.37
C PRO A 200 11.03 3.50 5.95
N ARG A 201 10.42 3.21 7.10
CA ARG A 201 10.24 1.82 7.55
C ARG A 201 9.18 1.18 6.66
N VAL A 202 9.55 0.15 5.91
CA VAL A 202 8.66 -0.49 4.94
C VAL A 202 8.32 -1.90 5.40
N MET A 203 7.03 -2.23 5.38
CA MET A 203 6.56 -3.59 5.65
C MET A 203 7.28 -4.60 4.75
N HIS A 204 7.66 -5.74 5.31
CA HIS A 204 8.27 -6.82 4.53
C HIS A 204 7.32 -7.29 3.43
N ALA A 205 7.85 -7.52 2.23
CA ALA A 205 7.03 -7.90 1.08
C ALA A 205 6.40 -9.29 1.26
N GLU A 206 7.04 -10.16 2.05
CA GLU A 206 6.54 -11.46 2.47
C GLU A 206 5.28 -11.33 3.34
N ARG A 207 5.25 -10.35 4.25
CA ARG A 207 4.04 -10.04 5.03
C ARG A 207 2.94 -9.52 4.10
N THR A 208 3.31 -8.63 3.18
CA THR A 208 2.37 -8.06 2.20
C THR A 208 1.79 -9.15 1.29
N PHE A 209 2.59 -10.15 0.90
CA PHE A 209 2.13 -11.34 0.18
C PHE A 209 1.00 -12.04 0.96
N TRP A 210 1.21 -12.39 2.22
CA TRP A 210 0.18 -13.03 3.04
C TRP A 210 -1.05 -12.14 3.29
N GLU A 211 -0.87 -10.82 3.47
CA GLU A 211 -1.99 -9.87 3.60
C GLU A 211 -2.87 -9.84 2.34
N LYS A 212 -2.27 -9.99 1.16
CA LYS A 212 -2.97 -10.06 -0.13
C LYS A 212 -3.57 -11.44 -0.39
N ALA A 213 -2.80 -12.51 -0.20
CA ALA A 213 -3.24 -13.89 -0.42
C ALA A 213 -4.47 -14.24 0.44
N THR A 214 -4.47 -13.83 1.71
CA THR A 214 -5.64 -14.02 2.59
C THR A 214 -6.85 -13.16 2.17
N ALA A 215 -6.63 -11.97 1.60
CA ALA A 215 -7.72 -11.16 1.05
C ALA A 215 -8.31 -11.78 -0.24
N MET A 216 -7.46 -12.35 -1.09
CA MET A 216 -7.88 -13.10 -2.28
C MET A 216 -8.67 -14.35 -1.90
N HIS A 217 -8.24 -15.06 -0.86
CA HIS A 217 -8.97 -16.21 -0.32
C HIS A 217 -10.37 -15.84 0.18
N VAL A 218 -10.50 -14.73 0.92
CA VAL A 218 -11.81 -14.20 1.32
C VAL A 218 -12.71 -13.94 0.13
N PHE A 219 -12.16 -13.33 -0.93
CA PHE A 219 -12.92 -13.09 -2.16
C PHE A 219 -13.39 -14.40 -2.80
N CYS A 220 -12.51 -15.41 -2.88
CA CYS A 220 -12.86 -16.71 -3.43
C CYS A 220 -14.02 -17.36 -2.67
N LEU A 221 -14.03 -17.28 -1.33
CA LEU A 221 -15.07 -17.88 -0.49
C LEU A 221 -16.36 -17.06 -0.39
N GLN A 222 -16.32 -15.77 -0.68
CA GLN A 222 -17.51 -14.90 -0.62
C GLN A 222 -18.26 -14.79 -1.94
N GLU A 223 -17.60 -15.16 -3.03
CA GLU A 223 -18.12 -15.13 -4.38
C GLU A 223 -18.67 -13.76 -4.83
N ARG A 224 -18.18 -12.66 -4.23
CA ARG A 224 -18.63 -11.30 -4.54
C ARG A 224 -17.49 -10.31 -4.60
N LEU A 225 -17.58 -9.36 -5.52
CA LEU A 225 -16.67 -8.20 -5.57
C LEU A 225 -16.84 -7.31 -4.33
N ARG A 226 -15.69 -6.83 -3.86
CA ARG A 226 -15.58 -5.84 -2.78
C ARG A 226 -14.91 -4.60 -3.32
N GLY A 227 -15.65 -3.51 -3.34
CA GLY A 227 -15.13 -2.23 -3.83
C GLY A 227 -14.71 -2.28 -5.29
N GLU A 228 -13.96 -1.26 -5.71
CA GLU A 228 -13.45 -1.11 -7.06
C GLU A 228 -11.96 -1.48 -7.12
N ARG A 229 -11.48 -1.94 -8.28
CA ARG A 229 -10.05 -2.21 -8.56
C ARG A 229 -9.43 -3.30 -7.68
N PHE A 230 -10.20 -4.32 -7.30
CA PHE A 230 -9.75 -5.41 -6.44
C PHE A 230 -8.82 -6.41 -7.18
N ALA A 231 -8.96 -6.54 -8.50
CA ALA A 231 -8.15 -7.41 -9.35
C ALA A 231 -6.63 -7.10 -9.29
N ARG A 232 -6.25 -5.90 -8.83
CA ARG A 232 -4.85 -5.52 -8.58
C ARG A 232 -4.12 -6.49 -7.64
N HIS A 233 -4.85 -7.16 -6.74
CA HIS A 233 -4.30 -8.14 -5.81
C HIS A 233 -3.74 -9.37 -6.53
N TRP A 234 -4.41 -9.84 -7.60
CA TRP A 234 -3.93 -10.97 -8.39
C TRP A 234 -2.64 -10.61 -9.13
N HIS A 235 -2.63 -9.45 -9.79
CA HIS A 235 -1.43 -8.95 -10.44
C HIS A 235 -0.26 -8.82 -9.45
N ASP A 236 -0.49 -8.22 -8.28
CA ASP A 236 0.53 -8.10 -7.23
C ASP A 236 1.14 -9.42 -6.80
N VAL A 237 0.31 -10.42 -6.51
CA VAL A 237 0.78 -11.71 -5.99
C VAL A 237 1.64 -12.42 -7.02
N VAL A 238 1.27 -12.35 -8.29
CA VAL A 238 2.06 -12.91 -9.39
C VAL A 238 3.41 -12.20 -9.52
N ARG A 239 3.45 -10.87 -9.39
CA ARG A 239 4.70 -10.11 -9.44
C ARG A 239 5.60 -10.35 -8.21
N LEU A 240 5.00 -10.57 -7.04
CA LEU A 240 5.74 -10.99 -5.84
C LEU A 240 6.32 -12.39 -6.02
N ASP A 241 5.62 -13.29 -6.69
CA ASP A 241 6.10 -14.62 -7.01
C ASP A 241 7.27 -14.60 -8.01
N ASP A 242 7.18 -13.78 -9.06
CA ASP A 242 8.28 -13.57 -10.02
C ASP A 242 9.57 -13.07 -9.35
N ALA A 243 9.42 -12.26 -8.31
CA ALA A 243 10.55 -11.75 -7.51
C ALA A 243 11.08 -12.77 -6.48
N GLY A 244 10.53 -13.99 -6.42
CA GLY A 244 10.88 -15.03 -5.45
C GLY A 244 10.33 -14.78 -4.03
N ILE A 245 9.61 -13.68 -3.80
CA ILE A 245 9.12 -13.28 -2.47
C ILE A 245 8.06 -14.26 -1.98
N ALA A 246 7.18 -14.75 -2.86
CA ALA A 246 6.16 -15.72 -2.49
C ALA A 246 6.79 -17.01 -1.93
N THR A 247 7.89 -17.49 -2.53
CA THR A 247 8.62 -18.68 -2.04
C THR A 247 9.21 -18.46 -0.65
N THR A 248 9.85 -17.31 -0.41
CA THR A 248 10.36 -16.93 0.91
C THR A 248 9.23 -16.84 1.94
N ALA A 249 8.11 -16.19 1.56
CA ALA A 249 6.94 -16.03 2.42
C ALA A 249 6.27 -17.37 2.79
N MET A 250 6.20 -18.31 1.85
CA MET A 250 5.65 -19.66 2.07
C MET A 250 6.49 -20.47 3.07
N SER A 251 7.81 -20.25 3.07
CA SER A 251 8.76 -20.94 3.96
C SER A 251 8.72 -20.40 5.39
N ASP A 252 8.37 -19.12 5.57
CA ASP A 252 8.21 -18.49 6.89
C ASP A 252 6.81 -18.74 7.46
N ARG A 253 6.66 -19.89 8.11
CA ARG A 253 5.39 -20.33 8.70
C ARG A 253 4.95 -19.47 9.89
N ASP A 254 5.90 -18.93 10.65
CA ASP A 254 5.59 -18.05 11.78
C ASP A 254 4.98 -16.74 11.30
N LEU A 255 5.52 -16.17 10.21
CA LEU A 255 4.94 -15.00 9.56
C LEU A 255 3.52 -15.26 9.02
N ALA A 256 3.33 -16.39 8.34
CA ALA A 256 2.02 -16.79 7.81
C ALA A 256 0.97 -16.88 8.95
N ASN A 257 1.33 -17.57 10.04
CA ASN A 257 0.47 -17.74 11.20
C ASN A 257 0.21 -16.40 11.92
N ALA A 258 1.22 -15.53 12.05
CA ALA A 258 1.05 -14.20 12.63
C ALA A 258 0.05 -13.34 11.84
N VAL A 259 0.11 -13.38 10.51
CA VAL A 259 -0.86 -12.70 9.64
C VAL A 259 -2.26 -13.30 9.82
N ALA A 260 -2.38 -14.63 9.84
CA ALA A 260 -3.65 -15.32 10.06
C ALA A 260 -4.30 -14.94 11.40
N ARG A 261 -3.55 -14.99 12.52
CA ARG A 261 -4.05 -14.60 13.84
C ARG A 261 -4.53 -13.14 13.87
N HIS A 262 -3.77 -12.24 13.26
CA HIS A 262 -4.14 -10.82 13.17
C HIS A 262 -5.44 -10.60 12.37
N LYS A 263 -5.55 -11.25 11.20
CA LYS A 263 -6.76 -11.20 10.35
C LYS A 263 -7.96 -11.79 11.07
N SER A 264 -7.83 -12.97 11.68
CA SER A 264 -8.89 -13.61 12.46
C SER A 264 -9.45 -12.68 13.54
N MET A 265 -8.58 -11.87 14.16
CA MET A 265 -8.99 -10.95 15.20
C MET A 265 -9.63 -9.67 14.65
N PHE A 266 -8.92 -8.89 13.83
CA PHE A 266 -9.36 -7.55 13.42
C PHE A 266 -10.13 -7.48 12.10
N PHE A 267 -10.12 -8.55 11.31
CA PHE A 267 -10.67 -8.59 9.96
C PHE A 267 -11.46 -9.88 9.74
N ALA A 268 -12.26 -10.27 10.73
CA ALA A 268 -13.09 -11.46 10.61
C ALA A 268 -14.13 -11.29 9.50
N GLU A 269 -14.14 -12.26 8.60
CA GLU A 269 -15.01 -12.28 7.43
C GLU A 269 -15.84 -13.56 7.40
N LYS A 270 -16.92 -13.55 6.62
CA LYS A 270 -17.80 -14.70 6.43
C LYS A 270 -17.78 -15.18 4.99
N ALA A 271 -17.83 -16.48 4.76
CA ALA A 271 -18.02 -17.06 3.42
C ALA A 271 -19.46 -16.86 2.92
N ALA A 272 -19.74 -17.27 1.69
CA ALA A 272 -21.06 -17.14 1.07
C ALA A 272 -22.17 -17.89 1.85
N ASP A 273 -21.83 -18.99 2.52
CA ASP A 273 -22.72 -19.77 3.40
C ASP A 273 -22.93 -19.14 4.79
N GLY A 274 -22.23 -18.05 5.10
CA GLY A 274 -22.31 -17.35 6.38
C GLY A 274 -21.37 -17.88 7.46
N GLU A 275 -20.59 -18.93 7.21
CA GLU A 275 -19.56 -19.42 8.11
C GLU A 275 -18.40 -18.43 8.22
N VAL A 276 -17.76 -18.37 9.39
CA VAL A 276 -16.59 -17.50 9.58
C VAL A 276 -15.39 -18.10 8.87
N ILE A 277 -14.70 -17.30 8.08
CA ILE A 277 -13.51 -17.72 7.35
C ILE A 277 -12.38 -17.99 8.35
N ASP A 278 -11.81 -19.18 8.26
CA ASP A 278 -10.67 -19.62 9.05
C ASP A 278 -9.35 -19.26 8.34
N TYR A 279 -8.72 -18.18 8.78
CA TYR A 279 -7.43 -17.75 8.22
C TYR A 279 -6.28 -18.68 8.57
N GLU A 280 -6.34 -19.41 9.68
CA GLU A 280 -5.30 -20.37 10.06
C GLU A 280 -5.35 -21.58 9.11
N ALA A 281 -6.56 -22.07 8.80
CA ALA A 281 -6.74 -23.08 7.78
C ALA A 281 -6.32 -22.58 6.38
N ALA A 282 -6.60 -21.31 6.05
CA ALA A 282 -6.20 -20.72 4.77
C ALA A 282 -4.68 -20.72 4.60
N VAL A 283 -3.91 -20.28 5.60
CA VAL A 283 -2.44 -20.34 5.51
C VAL A 283 -1.91 -21.76 5.70
N GLY A 284 -2.65 -22.63 6.38
CA GLY A 284 -2.31 -24.01 6.73
C GLY A 284 -2.75 -25.08 5.71
N GLY A 285 -2.81 -24.77 4.42
CA GLY A 285 -3.07 -25.77 3.38
C GLY A 285 -4.41 -25.65 2.64
N LYS A 286 -5.25 -24.66 2.99
CA LYS A 286 -6.55 -24.43 2.31
C LYS A 286 -6.62 -23.11 1.55
N LEU A 287 -5.48 -22.52 1.18
CA LEU A 287 -5.43 -21.26 0.46
C LEU A 287 -6.12 -21.41 -0.90
N GLN A 288 -6.92 -20.42 -1.26
CA GLN A 288 -7.58 -20.34 -2.57
C GLN A 288 -7.28 -18.98 -3.18
N LEU A 289 -6.69 -18.99 -4.37
CA LEU A 289 -6.35 -17.77 -5.12
C LEU A 289 -6.98 -17.76 -6.52
N ALA A 290 -7.65 -18.83 -6.94
CA ALA A 290 -8.31 -18.91 -8.24
C ALA A 290 -9.84 -19.02 -8.02
N PRO A 291 -10.60 -17.92 -8.19
CA PRO A 291 -12.05 -17.97 -8.05
C PRO A 291 -12.71 -18.76 -9.17
N MET A 292 -13.92 -19.25 -8.92
CA MET A 292 -14.76 -19.96 -9.88
C MET A 292 -16.12 -19.26 -10.04
N GLY A 293 -16.94 -19.71 -11.00
CA GLY A 293 -18.31 -19.24 -11.16
C GLY A 293 -18.46 -17.73 -11.37
N GLU A 294 -19.47 -17.13 -10.74
CA GLU A 294 -19.76 -15.70 -10.85
C GLU A 294 -18.62 -14.82 -10.32
N ALA A 295 -17.93 -15.27 -9.26
CA ALA A 295 -16.78 -14.57 -8.68
C ALA A 295 -15.66 -14.38 -9.71
N ARG A 296 -15.39 -15.41 -10.51
CA ARG A 296 -14.41 -15.37 -11.59
C ARG A 296 -14.80 -14.39 -12.69
N ALA A 297 -16.06 -14.41 -13.12
CA ALA A 297 -16.56 -13.49 -14.15
C ALA A 297 -16.51 -12.03 -13.68
N ALA A 298 -16.84 -11.80 -12.41
CA ALA A 298 -16.76 -10.50 -11.77
C ALA A 298 -15.30 -9.99 -11.71
N LEU A 299 -14.37 -10.86 -11.29
CA LEU A 299 -12.93 -10.54 -11.27
C LEU A 299 -12.38 -10.26 -12.67
N ALA A 300 -12.79 -11.03 -13.69
CA ALA A 300 -12.39 -10.81 -15.08
C ALA A 300 -12.82 -9.42 -15.58
N THR A 301 -14.03 -9.00 -15.23
CA THR A 301 -14.56 -7.67 -15.59
C THR A 301 -13.75 -6.55 -14.90
N ASP A 302 -13.45 -6.69 -13.62
CA ASP A 302 -12.63 -5.72 -12.88
C ASP A 302 -11.18 -5.67 -13.41
N TYR A 303 -10.60 -6.82 -13.77
CA TYR A 303 -9.29 -6.90 -14.39
C TYR A 303 -9.23 -6.22 -15.75
N ALA A 304 -10.23 -6.46 -16.62
CA ALA A 304 -10.31 -5.82 -17.93
C ALA A 304 -10.36 -4.30 -17.82
N ARG A 305 -11.19 -3.76 -16.90
CA ARG A 305 -11.25 -2.32 -16.63
C ARG A 305 -9.90 -1.76 -16.15
N MET A 306 -9.23 -2.49 -15.26
CA MET A 306 -7.90 -2.09 -14.78
C MET A 306 -6.86 -2.02 -15.91
N VAL A 307 -6.93 -2.93 -16.88
CA VAL A 307 -6.06 -2.92 -18.07
C VAL A 307 -6.42 -1.77 -19.02
N GLU A 308 -7.71 -1.59 -19.31
CA GLU A 308 -8.23 -0.52 -20.17
C GLU A 308 -7.86 0.87 -19.64
N ASP A 309 -7.88 1.04 -18.31
CA ASP A 309 -7.48 2.27 -17.62
C ASP A 309 -5.95 2.51 -17.60
N GLY A 310 -5.16 1.60 -18.17
CA GLY A 310 -3.70 1.75 -18.29
C GLY A 310 -2.95 1.67 -16.95
N LEU A 311 -3.57 1.11 -15.91
CA LEU A 311 -2.95 0.96 -14.57
C LEU A 311 -1.75 0.01 -14.58
N LEU A 312 -1.68 -0.91 -15.55
CA LEU A 312 -0.58 -1.85 -15.77
C LEU A 312 0.29 -1.33 -16.91
N LEU A 313 1.49 -0.83 -16.62
CA LEU A 313 2.26 -0.06 -17.58
C LEU A 313 2.84 -0.90 -18.73
N GLU A 314 3.27 -2.16 -18.49
CA GLU A 314 3.94 -2.98 -19.52
C GLU A 314 3.74 -4.51 -19.38
N ASP A 315 2.84 -4.96 -18.49
CA ASP A 315 2.90 -6.32 -17.92
C ASP A 315 1.53 -7.02 -17.80
N ALA A 316 0.49 -6.50 -18.50
CA ALA A 316 -0.84 -7.08 -18.45
C ALA A 316 -0.89 -8.43 -19.19
N GLU A 317 -0.68 -9.52 -18.45
CA GLU A 317 -0.91 -10.86 -18.95
C GLU A 317 -2.41 -11.14 -19.17
N PRO A 318 -2.78 -12.05 -20.08
CA PRO A 318 -4.19 -12.44 -20.23
C PRO A 318 -4.77 -12.90 -18.90
N PHE A 319 -6.02 -12.54 -18.61
CA PHE A 319 -6.69 -12.89 -17.35
C PHE A 319 -6.59 -14.38 -17.02
N GLU A 320 -6.75 -15.23 -18.03
CA GLU A 320 -6.62 -16.69 -17.89
C GLU A 320 -5.24 -17.12 -17.39
N ALA A 321 -4.16 -16.58 -17.98
CA ALA A 321 -2.80 -16.86 -17.55
C ALA A 321 -2.54 -16.34 -16.12
N LEU A 322 -3.08 -15.18 -15.76
CA LEU A 322 -2.98 -14.63 -14.40
C LEU A 322 -3.61 -15.57 -13.38
N ILE A 323 -4.78 -16.11 -13.68
CA ILE A 323 -5.52 -17.02 -12.78
C ILE A 323 -4.79 -18.36 -12.65
N GLU A 324 -4.26 -18.91 -13.74
CA GLU A 324 -3.45 -20.13 -13.72
C GLU A 324 -2.22 -19.98 -12.83
N ARG A 325 -1.51 -18.86 -12.92
CA ARG A 325 -0.34 -18.58 -12.06
C ARG A 325 -0.73 -18.40 -10.60
N CYS A 326 -1.85 -17.72 -10.32
CA CYS A 326 -2.37 -17.66 -8.95
C CYS A 326 -2.77 -19.05 -8.41
N ALA A 327 -3.29 -19.93 -9.25
CA ALA A 327 -3.59 -21.32 -8.85
C ALA A 327 -2.31 -22.08 -8.48
N ASP A 328 -1.24 -21.97 -9.27
CA ASP A 328 0.07 -22.57 -8.96
C ASP A 328 0.65 -22.02 -7.64
N VAL A 329 0.59 -20.70 -7.43
CA VAL A 329 1.01 -20.07 -6.16
C VAL A 329 0.23 -20.66 -4.97
N ALA A 330 -1.08 -20.83 -5.11
CA ALA A 330 -1.91 -21.44 -4.06
C ALA A 330 -1.51 -22.89 -3.79
N GLU A 331 -1.29 -23.69 -4.85
CA GLU A 331 -0.87 -25.09 -4.74
C GLU A 331 0.49 -25.24 -4.04
N ARG A 332 1.48 -24.40 -4.40
CA ARG A 332 2.77 -24.35 -3.71
C ARG A 332 2.65 -23.92 -2.25
N ALA A 333 1.86 -22.89 -1.96
CA ALA A 333 1.63 -22.45 -0.59
C ALA A 333 0.97 -23.54 0.27
N ASN A 334 0.03 -24.28 -0.31
CA ASN A 334 -0.68 -25.35 0.39
C ASN A 334 0.23 -26.55 0.65
N ARG A 335 1.02 -26.99 -0.34
CA ARG A 335 2.03 -28.04 -0.15
C ARG A 335 3.08 -27.67 0.89
N ALA A 336 3.51 -26.42 0.93
CA ALA A 336 4.50 -25.96 1.89
C ALA A 336 3.97 -25.94 3.35
N ALA A 337 2.67 -26.14 3.54
CA ALA A 337 2.03 -26.23 4.86
C ALA A 337 1.85 -27.68 5.35
N GLU A 338 2.05 -28.68 4.49
CA GLU A 338 1.99 -30.12 4.82
C GLU A 338 3.29 -30.60 5.51
#